data_AF-A0A971A6T0-F1
#
_entry.id   AF-A0A971A6T0-F1
#
_cell.length_a   1.000
_cell.length_b   1.000
_cell.length_c   1.000
_cell.angle_alpha   90.00
_cell.angle_beta   90.00
_cell.angle_gamma   90.00
#
_symmetry.space_group_name_H-M   'P 1'
#
loop_
_entity.id
_entity.type
_entity.pdbx_description
1 polymer ?
#
loop_
_entity_poly.entity_id
_entity_poly.type
_entity_poly.pdbx_seq_one_letter_code
_entity_poly.pdbx_strand_id
1 'polypeptide(L)'
;MAQGQDAQVPSVGDALSEIARDFTAWDWAVIVIYLAFTTVLGGLLAGRQASMKDFFLGGRKLPWPAVCGSIIATELSAATFLIAPALVFSQGGDMTYIQLALGTILARFVIGYLFIPVYYQREIYSPYEYMGDQLGPRVQKITTGLFMIGGILAQGARVYIAAKALQVITGTDTATSIVIIGVVSI
;
A
#
# COMPACT_ATOMS: atom_id res chain seq x y z
N MET A 1 -24.24 18.93 -40.90
CA MET A 1 -22.82 19.15 -40.61
C MET A 1 -22.73 19.72 -39.20
N ALA A 2 -22.79 18.85 -38.19
CA ALA A 2 -22.50 19.25 -36.81
C ALA A 2 -21.02 18.93 -36.60
N GLN A 3 -20.21 19.97 -36.41
CA GLN A 3 -18.80 19.85 -36.04
C GLN A 3 -18.71 18.97 -34.79
N GLY A 4 -18.08 17.81 -34.92
CA GLY A 4 -17.54 17.11 -33.77
C GLY A 4 -16.48 18.02 -33.18
N GLN A 5 -16.82 18.69 -32.08
CA GLN A 5 -15.80 19.13 -31.15
C GLN A 5 -15.19 17.83 -30.62
N ASP A 6 -14.05 17.44 -31.19
CA ASP A 6 -13.14 16.53 -30.54
C ASP A 6 -12.86 17.14 -29.17
N ALA A 7 -13.58 16.66 -28.15
CA ALA A 7 -13.31 16.97 -26.76
C ALA A 7 -11.93 16.38 -26.50
N GLN A 8 -10.90 17.18 -26.78
CA GLN A 8 -9.51 16.82 -26.57
C GLN A 8 -9.41 16.52 -25.08
N VAL A 9 -9.33 15.24 -24.75
CA VAL A 9 -9.15 14.77 -23.37
C VAL A 9 -7.96 15.56 -22.84
N PRO A 10 -8.13 16.33 -21.73
CA PRO A 10 -7.07 17.14 -21.18
C PRO A 10 -5.81 16.28 -21.10
N SER A 11 -4.69 16.79 -21.60
CA SER A 11 -3.47 16.03 -21.46
C SER A 11 -3.21 15.86 -19.97
N VAL A 12 -2.52 14.78 -19.59
CA VAL A 12 -2.17 14.57 -18.18
C VAL A 12 -1.45 15.81 -17.62
N GLY A 13 -0.66 16.51 -18.43
CA GLY A 13 -0.04 17.78 -18.04
C GLY A 13 -1.04 18.89 -17.70
N ASP A 14 -2.10 19.04 -18.49
CA ASP A 14 -3.12 20.08 -18.28
C ASP A 14 -3.92 19.81 -16.99
N ALA A 15 -4.35 18.57 -16.78
CA ALA A 15 -5.06 18.17 -15.58
C ALA A 15 -4.21 18.34 -14.31
N LEU A 16 -2.93 17.98 -14.38
CA LEU A 16 -1.99 18.17 -13.27
C LEU A 16 -1.75 19.67 -12.99
N SER A 17 -1.74 20.51 -14.01
CA SER A 17 -1.58 21.96 -13.86
C SER A 17 -2.83 22.63 -13.25
N GLU A 18 -4.02 22.15 -13.59
CA GLU A 18 -5.27 22.59 -12.96
C GLU A 18 -5.30 22.20 -11.48
N ILE A 19 -4.97 20.94 -11.16
CA ILE A 19 -4.90 20.45 -9.78
C ILE A 19 -3.90 21.28 -8.95
N ALA A 20 -2.73 21.58 -9.50
CA ALA A 20 -1.72 22.38 -8.81
C ALA A 20 -2.21 23.81 -8.55
N ARG A 21 -2.94 24.41 -9.50
CA ARG A 21 -3.47 25.77 -9.37
C ARG A 21 -4.59 25.86 -8.34
N ASP A 22 -5.42 24.83 -8.26
CA ASP A 22 -6.57 24.77 -7.36
C ASP A 22 -6.20 24.26 -5.97
N PHE A 23 -4.94 23.84 -5.75
CA PHE A 23 -4.46 23.40 -4.45
C PHE A 23 -4.31 24.58 -3.48
N THR A 24 -5.10 24.55 -2.41
CA THR A 24 -5.20 25.67 -1.46
C THR A 24 -4.49 25.38 -0.13
N ALA A 25 -4.41 26.40 0.73
CA ALA A 25 -3.92 26.25 2.10
C ALA A 25 -4.78 25.28 2.93
N TRP A 26 -6.06 25.09 2.59
CA TRP A 26 -6.95 24.16 3.29
C TRP A 26 -6.59 22.71 2.98
N ASP A 27 -6.19 22.40 1.75
CA ASP A 27 -5.73 21.07 1.36
C ASP A 27 -4.45 20.69 2.12
N TRP A 28 -3.52 21.64 2.24
CA TRP A 28 -2.34 21.49 3.10
C TRP A 28 -2.71 21.26 4.57
N ALA A 29 -3.66 22.03 5.10
CA ALA A 29 -4.10 21.87 6.48
C ALA A 29 -4.70 20.47 6.72
N VAL A 30 -5.52 19.96 5.80
CA VAL A 30 -6.09 18.61 5.87
C VAL A 30 -4.98 17.55 5.90
N ILE A 31 -3.98 17.66 5.02
CA ILE A 31 -2.85 16.72 4.98
C ILE A 31 -2.08 16.75 6.30
N VAL A 32 -1.71 17.93 6.78
CA VAL A 32 -0.92 18.07 8.02
C VAL A 32 -1.70 17.55 9.22
N ILE A 33 -2.98 17.88 9.33
CA ILE A 33 -3.84 17.38 10.42
C ILE A 33 -3.96 15.86 10.34
N TYR A 34 -4.18 15.29 9.16
CA TYR A 34 -4.29 13.84 8.98
C TYR A 34 -3.00 13.11 9.37
N LEU A 35 -1.83 13.59 8.90
CA LEU A 35 -0.53 13.02 9.25
C LEU A 35 -0.26 13.13 10.76
N ALA A 36 -0.46 14.31 11.35
CA ALA A 36 -0.29 14.49 12.78
C ALA A 36 -1.23 13.60 13.60
N PHE A 37 -2.51 13.53 13.21
CA PHE A 37 -3.50 12.70 13.87
C PHE A 37 -3.12 11.22 13.83
N THR A 38 -2.77 10.69 12.65
CA THR A 38 -2.42 9.27 12.50
C THR A 38 -1.12 8.92 13.21
N THR A 39 -0.09 9.78 13.16
CA THR A 39 1.17 9.58 13.89
C THR A 39 0.97 9.62 15.41
N VAL A 40 0.23 10.61 15.92
CA VAL A 40 -0.05 10.73 17.36
C VAL A 40 -0.90 9.54 17.82
N LEU A 41 -1.96 9.20 17.08
CA LEU A 41 -2.82 8.07 17.42
C LEU A 41 -2.04 6.75 17.40
N GLY A 42 -1.19 6.54 16.39
CA GLY A 42 -0.31 5.37 16.32
C GLY A 42 0.63 5.29 17.51
N GLY A 43 1.25 6.40 17.89
CA GLY A 43 2.13 6.48 19.08
C GLY A 43 1.39 6.23 20.40
N LEU A 44 0.18 6.77 20.57
CA LEU A 44 -0.64 6.56 21.76
C LEU A 44 -1.13 5.10 21.88
N LEU A 45 -1.41 4.46 20.74
CA LEU A 45 -1.91 3.07 20.68
C LEU A 45 -0.79 2.01 20.62
N ALA A 46 0.47 2.40 20.38
CA ALA A 46 1.60 1.47 20.20
C ALA A 46 1.83 0.54 21.41
N GLY A 47 1.40 0.93 22.61
CA GLY A 47 1.52 0.11 23.82
C GLY A 47 2.98 -0.20 24.20
N ARG A 48 3.18 -1.15 25.11
CA ARG A 48 4.51 -1.68 25.47
C ARG A 48 4.66 -3.09 24.92
N GLN A 49 5.67 -3.35 24.12
CA GLN A 49 6.00 -4.68 23.59
C GLN A 49 7.18 -5.24 24.38
N ALA A 50 6.95 -6.30 25.16
CA ALA A 50 7.95 -6.88 26.06
C ALA A 50 8.60 -8.17 25.49
N SER A 51 7.97 -8.79 24.50
CA SER A 51 8.42 -10.04 23.89
C SER A 51 8.24 -10.05 22.37
N MET A 52 8.94 -10.93 21.66
CA MET A 52 8.72 -11.16 20.22
C MET A 52 7.28 -11.58 19.91
N LYS A 53 6.62 -12.30 20.82
CA LYS A 53 5.21 -12.70 20.68
C LYS A 53 4.27 -11.50 20.75
N ASP A 54 4.58 -10.53 21.61
CA ASP A 54 3.81 -9.27 21.68
C ASP A 54 4.07 -8.40 20.45
N PHE A 55 5.31 -8.38 19.95
CA PHE A 55 5.70 -7.60 18.78
C PHE A 55 5.07 -8.13 17.47
N PHE A 56 5.25 -9.43 17.18
CA PHE A 56 4.85 -10.01 15.89
C PHE A 56 3.40 -10.51 15.85
N LEU A 57 2.83 -10.93 17.00
CA LEU A 57 1.48 -11.52 17.04
C LEU A 57 0.45 -10.67 17.79
N GLY A 58 0.83 -9.48 18.29
CA GLY A 58 -0.05 -8.66 19.13
C GLY A 58 -0.58 -9.41 20.35
N GLY A 59 0.22 -10.34 20.88
CA GLY A 59 -0.17 -11.24 21.97
C GLY A 59 -1.33 -12.20 21.65
N ARG A 60 -1.75 -12.32 20.38
CA ARG A 60 -2.95 -13.07 19.91
C ARG A 60 -4.26 -12.66 20.59
N LYS A 61 -4.35 -11.42 21.08
CA LYS A 61 -5.53 -10.89 21.79
C LYS A 61 -6.31 -9.85 20.98
N LEU A 62 -5.84 -9.53 19.77
CA LEU A 62 -6.50 -8.54 18.93
C LEU A 62 -7.86 -9.07 18.45
N PRO A 63 -8.94 -8.28 18.60
CA PRO A 63 -10.24 -8.67 18.08
C PRO A 63 -10.18 -8.69 16.55
N TRP A 64 -10.90 -9.63 15.94
CA TRP A 64 -10.84 -9.85 14.49
C TRP A 64 -11.09 -8.60 13.62
N PRO A 65 -11.96 -7.63 13.99
CA PRO A 65 -12.13 -6.43 13.17
C PRO A 65 -10.87 -5.55 13.13
N ALA A 66 -10.11 -5.50 14.23
CA ALA A 66 -8.84 -4.78 14.26
C ALA A 66 -7.79 -5.44 13.35
N VAL A 67 -7.75 -6.78 13.35
CA VAL A 67 -6.87 -7.56 12.45
C VAL A 67 -7.27 -7.33 10.98
N CYS A 68 -8.56 -7.43 10.66
CA CYS A 68 -9.06 -7.20 9.30
C CYS A 68 -8.79 -5.75 8.83
N GLY A 69 -9.04 -4.76 9.70
CA GLY A 69 -8.74 -3.36 9.40
C GLY A 69 -7.27 -3.14 9.09
N SER A 70 -6.37 -3.74 9.88
CA SER A 70 -4.92 -3.68 9.63
C SER A 70 -4.51 -4.33 8.31
N ILE A 71 -5.10 -5.48 7.95
CA ILE A 71 -4.82 -6.16 6.69
C ILE A 71 -5.24 -5.29 5.51
N ILE A 72 -6.47 -4.74 5.56
CA ILE A 72 -6.99 -3.84 4.51
C ILE A 72 -6.11 -2.60 4.38
N ALA A 73 -5.73 -1.97 5.50
CA ALA A 73 -4.88 -0.78 5.50
C ALA A 73 -3.47 -1.07 4.95
N THR A 74 -2.94 -2.28 5.16
CA THR A 74 -1.61 -2.68 4.64
C THR A 74 -1.65 -2.97 3.14
N GLU A 75 -2.76 -3.52 2.65
CA GLU A 75 -2.92 -3.93 1.26
C GLU A 75 -3.28 -2.76 0.34
N LEU A 76 -4.13 -1.85 0.81
CA LEU A 76 -4.53 -0.68 0.05
C LEU A 76 -3.41 0.36 0.03
N SER A 77 -3.05 0.81 -1.16
CA SER A 77 -2.08 1.87 -1.37
C SER A 77 -2.63 2.92 -2.33
N ALA A 78 -2.02 4.11 -2.34
CA ALA A 78 -2.33 5.14 -3.32
C ALA A 78 -2.19 4.61 -4.77
N ALA A 79 -1.23 3.71 -5.01
CA ALA A 79 -1.06 3.06 -6.30
C ALA A 79 -2.31 2.27 -6.73
N THR A 80 -2.99 1.59 -5.81
CA THR A 80 -4.23 0.85 -6.11
C THR A 80 -5.33 1.79 -6.61
N PHE A 81 -5.53 2.92 -5.93
CA PHE A 81 -6.55 3.91 -6.30
C PHE A 81 -6.25 4.63 -7.62
N LEU A 82 -4.97 4.78 -7.98
CA LEU A 82 -4.58 5.40 -9.25
C LEU A 82 -4.60 4.39 -10.41
N ILE A 83 -4.02 3.21 -10.20
CA ILE A 83 -3.78 2.23 -11.27
C ILE A 83 -5.07 1.51 -11.66
N ALA A 84 -5.92 1.11 -10.72
CA ALA A 84 -7.11 0.33 -11.05
C ALA A 84 -8.07 1.09 -11.98
N PRO A 85 -8.46 2.34 -11.70
CA PRO A 85 -9.27 3.13 -12.63
C PRO A 85 -8.51 3.41 -13.92
N ALA A 86 -7.21 3.73 -13.85
CA ALA A 86 -6.42 3.99 -15.05
C ALA A 86 -6.41 2.81 -16.03
N LEU A 87 -6.34 1.57 -15.53
CA LEU A 87 -6.40 0.38 -16.37
C LEU A 87 -7.80 0.18 -16.98
N VAL A 88 -8.85 0.30 -16.17
CA VAL A 88 -10.23 0.04 -16.61
C VAL A 88 -10.75 1.11 -17.57
N PHE A 89 -10.41 2.38 -17.35
CA PHE A 89 -10.89 3.51 -18.17
C PHE A 89 -9.92 3.93 -19.28
N SER A 90 -8.76 3.28 -19.39
CA SER A 90 -7.85 3.52 -20.53
C SER A 90 -8.49 3.10 -21.86
N GLN A 91 -7.94 3.61 -22.97
CA GLN A 91 -8.38 3.21 -24.30
C GLN A 91 -8.15 1.71 -24.49
N GLY A 92 -9.23 0.93 -24.62
CA GLY A 92 -9.18 -0.53 -24.69
C GLY A 92 -9.11 -1.22 -23.31
N GLY A 93 -9.30 -0.48 -22.22
CA GLY A 93 -9.48 -1.02 -20.88
C GLY A 93 -10.74 -1.86 -20.76
N ASP A 94 -10.69 -2.86 -19.90
CA ASP A 94 -11.78 -3.80 -19.66
C ASP A 94 -11.92 -4.15 -18.17
N MET A 95 -12.84 -5.06 -17.87
CA MET A 95 -13.10 -5.50 -16.51
C MET A 95 -12.21 -6.66 -16.05
N THR A 96 -11.12 -6.96 -16.76
CA THR A 96 -10.18 -8.04 -16.40
C THR A 96 -9.57 -7.80 -15.00
N TYR A 97 -9.45 -6.55 -14.57
CA TYR A 97 -9.02 -6.21 -13.22
C TYR A 97 -9.89 -6.85 -12.11
N ILE A 98 -11.20 -7.05 -12.34
CA ILE A 98 -12.08 -7.74 -11.37
C ILE A 98 -11.65 -9.19 -11.14
N GLN A 99 -11.06 -9.86 -12.13
CA GLN A 99 -10.59 -11.24 -11.96
C GLN A 99 -9.49 -11.32 -10.90
N LEU A 100 -8.60 -10.31 -10.82
CA LEU A 100 -7.61 -10.20 -9.77
C LEU A 100 -8.27 -10.00 -8.40
N ALA A 101 -9.27 -9.11 -8.31
CA ALA A 101 -10.00 -8.88 -7.06
C ALA A 101 -10.67 -10.16 -6.55
N LEU A 102 -11.41 -10.87 -7.41
CA LEU A 102 -12.03 -12.16 -7.06
C LEU A 102 -10.99 -13.23 -6.68
N GLY A 103 -9.88 -13.30 -7.42
CA GLY A 103 -8.76 -14.20 -7.13
C GLY A 103 -8.19 -13.98 -5.73
N THR A 104 -7.99 -12.73 -5.31
CA THR A 104 -7.50 -12.42 -3.95
C THR A 104 -8.52 -12.81 -2.87
N ILE A 105 -9.81 -12.64 -3.12
CA ILE A 105 -10.87 -13.06 -2.17
C ILE A 105 -10.82 -14.58 -1.98
N LEU A 106 -10.79 -15.34 -3.08
CA LEU A 106 -10.68 -16.80 -3.02
C LEU A 106 -9.39 -17.25 -2.33
N ALA A 107 -8.26 -16.62 -2.64
CA ALA A 107 -6.98 -16.92 -2.00
C ALA A 107 -7.04 -16.73 -0.47
N ARG A 108 -7.73 -15.70 0.03
CA ARG A 108 -7.90 -15.47 1.48
C ARG A 108 -8.69 -16.59 2.15
N PHE A 109 -9.74 -17.12 1.51
CA PHE A 109 -10.46 -18.27 2.04
C PHE A 109 -9.57 -19.51 2.12
N VAL A 110 -8.79 -19.77 1.07
CA VAL A 110 -7.84 -20.90 1.04
C VAL A 110 -6.77 -20.75 2.13
N ILE A 111 -6.15 -19.58 2.24
CA ILE A 111 -5.13 -19.28 3.25
C ILE A 111 -5.73 -19.39 4.65
N GLY A 112 -6.91 -18.80 4.86
CA GLY A 112 -7.62 -18.80 6.14
C GLY A 112 -7.97 -20.20 6.62
N TYR A 113 -8.40 -21.07 5.72
CA TYR A 113 -8.80 -22.44 6.07
C TYR A 113 -7.61 -23.39 6.21
N LEU A 114 -6.61 -23.30 5.33
CA LEU A 114 -5.52 -24.28 5.28
C LEU A 114 -4.28 -23.88 6.09
N PHE A 115 -3.89 -22.60 6.06
CA PHE A 115 -2.59 -22.18 6.61
C PHE A 115 -2.71 -21.57 8.01
N ILE A 116 -3.74 -20.76 8.27
CA ILE A 116 -3.91 -20.12 9.60
C ILE A 116 -3.92 -21.15 10.74
N PRO A 117 -4.66 -22.29 10.68
CA PRO A 117 -4.65 -23.27 11.76
C PRO A 117 -3.25 -23.82 12.06
N VAL A 118 -2.47 -24.10 11.01
CA VAL A 118 -1.10 -24.62 11.12
C VAL A 118 -0.18 -23.57 11.76
N TYR A 119 -0.30 -22.30 11.36
CA TYR A 119 0.53 -21.21 11.89
C TYR A 119 0.27 -20.99 13.38
N TYR A 120 -1.00 -21.15 13.80
CA TYR A 120 -1.36 -21.04 15.21
C TYR A 120 -0.86 -22.22 16.05
N GLN A 121 -1.02 -23.46 15.55
CA GLN A 121 -0.63 -24.69 16.26
C GLN A 121 0.88 -24.84 16.42
N ARG A 122 1.65 -24.47 15.39
CA ARG A 122 3.11 -24.63 15.37
C ARG A 122 3.87 -23.38 15.82
N GLU A 123 3.15 -22.34 16.29
CA GLU A 123 3.71 -21.04 16.67
C GLU A 123 4.65 -20.45 15.60
N ILE A 124 4.25 -20.53 14.33
CA ILE A 124 5.02 -19.98 13.22
C ILE A 124 4.81 -18.47 13.15
N TYR A 125 5.89 -17.71 13.03
CA TYR A 125 5.88 -16.25 13.02
C TYR A 125 5.99 -15.66 11.62
N SER A 126 6.54 -16.40 10.66
CA SER A 126 6.63 -15.96 9.27
C SER A 126 6.24 -17.04 8.24
N PRO A 127 5.65 -16.68 7.09
CA PRO A 127 5.39 -17.65 6.03
C PRO A 127 6.66 -18.34 5.51
N TYR A 128 7.81 -17.65 5.56
CA TYR A 128 9.10 -18.20 5.11
C TYR A 128 9.67 -19.23 6.07
N GLU A 129 9.43 -19.06 7.38
CA GLU A 129 9.73 -20.06 8.40
C GLU A 129 8.92 -21.34 8.13
N TYR A 130 7.62 -21.23 7.83
CA TYR A 130 6.83 -22.39 7.41
C TYR A 130 7.42 -23.09 6.17
N MET A 131 7.87 -22.34 5.16
CA MET A 131 8.53 -22.93 4.00
C MET A 131 9.86 -23.59 4.38
N GLY A 132 10.60 -23.02 5.33
CA GLY A 132 11.83 -23.57 5.89
C GLY A 132 11.63 -24.89 6.61
N ASP A 133 10.58 -25.00 7.42
CA ASP A 133 10.23 -26.23 8.13
C ASP A 133 9.90 -27.38 7.17
N GLN A 134 9.28 -27.07 6.03
CA GLN A 134 8.83 -28.07 5.06
C GLN A 134 9.88 -28.43 4.00
N LEU A 135 10.68 -27.46 3.56
CA LEU A 135 11.59 -27.59 2.40
C LEU A 135 13.07 -27.36 2.76
N GLY A 136 13.34 -27.01 4.01
CA GLY A 136 14.68 -26.82 4.56
C GLY A 136 15.17 -25.36 4.58
N PRO A 137 16.25 -25.10 5.33
CA PRO A 137 16.74 -23.74 5.63
C PRO A 137 17.24 -22.96 4.41
N ARG A 138 17.60 -23.64 3.31
CA ARG A 138 17.99 -22.96 2.06
C ARG A 138 16.80 -22.25 1.43
N VAL A 139 15.63 -22.89 1.40
CA VAL A 139 14.40 -22.33 0.81
C VAL A 139 13.93 -21.14 1.64
N GLN A 140 13.99 -21.24 2.97
CA GLN A 140 13.70 -20.12 3.86
C GLN A 140 14.57 -18.89 3.53
N LYS A 141 15.89 -19.06 3.41
CA LYS A 141 16.79 -17.94 3.09
C LYS A 141 16.48 -17.30 1.74
N ILE A 142 16.24 -18.12 0.71
CA ILE A 142 15.93 -17.63 -0.64
C ILE A 142 14.60 -16.87 -0.65
N THR A 143 13.55 -17.45 -0.05
CA THR A 143 12.21 -16.86 -0.04
C THR A 143 12.16 -15.58 0.79
N THR A 144 12.80 -15.55 1.96
CA THR A 144 12.98 -14.32 2.74
C THR A 144 13.75 -13.28 1.94
N GLY A 145 14.85 -13.65 1.27
CA GLY A 145 15.64 -12.73 0.46
C GLY A 145 14.84 -12.12 -0.71
N LEU A 146 14.11 -12.96 -1.45
CA LEU A 146 13.23 -12.52 -2.54
C LEU A 146 12.14 -11.59 -2.03
N PHE A 147 11.54 -11.90 -0.89
CA PHE A 147 10.52 -11.04 -0.28
C PHE A 147 11.10 -9.68 0.13
N MET A 148 12.27 -9.65 0.75
CA MET A 148 12.91 -8.38 1.15
C MET A 148 13.25 -7.52 -0.08
N ILE A 149 13.82 -8.10 -1.13
CA ILE A 149 14.15 -7.38 -2.37
C ILE A 149 12.88 -6.86 -3.03
N GLY A 150 11.88 -7.73 -3.22
CA GLY A 150 10.59 -7.34 -3.79
C GLY A 150 9.88 -6.27 -2.96
N GLY A 151 9.95 -6.38 -1.63
CA GLY A 151 9.44 -5.40 -0.69
C GLY A 151 10.09 -4.03 -0.86
N ILE A 152 11.43 -3.98 -0.91
CA ILE A 152 12.18 -2.73 -1.11
C ILE A 152 11.78 -2.07 -2.45
N LEU A 153 11.72 -2.85 -3.53
CA LEU A 153 11.32 -2.35 -4.85
C LEU A 153 9.89 -1.80 -4.84
N ALA A 154 8.95 -2.53 -4.22
CA ALA A 154 7.57 -2.10 -4.11
C ALA A 154 7.42 -0.84 -3.24
N GLN A 155 8.16 -0.74 -2.12
CA GLN A 155 8.17 0.48 -1.30
C GLN A 155 8.75 1.67 -2.08
N GLY A 156 9.83 1.46 -2.85
CA GLY A 156 10.42 2.49 -3.72
C GLY A 156 9.42 3.03 -4.75
N ALA A 157 8.66 2.14 -5.39
CA ALA A 157 7.60 2.55 -6.34
C ALA A 157 6.51 3.41 -5.66
N ARG A 158 6.10 3.07 -4.43
CA ARG A 158 5.11 3.87 -3.67
C ARG A 158 5.64 5.25 -3.31
N VAL A 159 6.89 5.33 -2.84
CA VAL A 159 7.57 6.63 -2.57
C VAL A 159 7.65 7.47 -3.84
N TYR A 160 7.99 6.85 -4.97
CA TYR A 160 8.05 7.55 -6.26
C TYR A 160 6.68 8.11 -6.68
N ILE A 161 5.61 7.32 -6.58
CA ILE A 161 4.24 7.77 -6.90
C ILE A 161 3.84 8.95 -6.01
N ALA A 162 4.07 8.87 -4.70
CA ALA A 162 3.78 9.96 -3.77
C ALA A 162 4.62 11.22 -4.08
N ALA A 163 5.90 11.05 -4.41
CA ALA A 163 6.78 12.15 -4.78
C ALA A 163 6.37 12.83 -6.10
N LYS A 164 5.88 12.06 -7.08
CA LYS A 164 5.33 12.63 -8.32
C LYS A 164 4.06 13.44 -8.06
N ALA A 165 3.19 12.98 -7.17
CA ALA A 165 2.03 13.75 -6.74
C ALA A 165 2.45 15.07 -6.06
N LEU A 166 3.42 15.01 -5.14
CA LEU A 166 3.95 16.20 -4.46
C LEU A 166 4.57 17.20 -5.46
N GLN A 167 5.42 16.72 -6.37
CA GLN A 167 6.04 17.53 -7.42
C GLN A 167 5.01 18.31 -8.24
N VAL A 168 3.89 17.69 -8.59
CA VAL A 168 2.85 18.35 -9.37
C VAL A 168 2.26 19.53 -8.61
N ILE A 169 1.99 19.35 -7.32
CA ILE A 169 1.37 20.37 -6.48
C ILE A 169 2.34 21.52 -6.18
N THR A 170 3.60 21.21 -5.89
CA THR A 170 4.60 22.20 -5.45
C THR A 170 5.44 22.79 -6.59
N GLY A 171 5.44 22.16 -7.76
CA GLY A 171 6.33 22.52 -8.88
C GLY A 171 7.81 22.23 -8.62
N THR A 172 8.15 21.47 -7.58
CA THR A 172 9.56 21.18 -7.22
C THR A 172 10.18 20.10 -8.09
N ASP A 173 11.52 20.02 -8.08
CA ASP A 173 12.22 18.93 -8.73
C ASP A 173 11.83 17.55 -8.15
N THR A 174 11.95 16.51 -8.97
CA THR A 174 11.57 15.13 -8.61
C THR A 174 12.44 14.63 -7.46
N ALA A 175 13.74 14.90 -7.48
CA ALA A 175 14.66 14.44 -6.44
C ALA A 175 14.34 15.10 -5.10
N THR A 176 14.07 16.41 -5.09
CA THR A 176 13.65 17.12 -3.88
C THR A 176 12.35 16.54 -3.32
N SER A 177 11.38 16.24 -4.19
CA SER A 177 10.10 15.67 -3.79
C SER A 177 10.25 14.26 -3.19
N ILE A 178 11.15 13.44 -3.75
CA ILE A 178 11.49 12.11 -3.21
C ILE A 178 12.11 12.25 -1.83
N VAL A 179 13.06 13.18 -1.64
CA VAL A 179 13.70 13.39 -0.34
C VAL A 179 12.69 13.84 0.72
N ILE A 180 11.78 14.77 0.38
CA ILE A 180 10.73 15.23 1.30
C ILE A 180 9.82 14.07 1.72
N ILE A 181 9.30 13.30 0.76
CA ILE A 181 8.46 12.14 1.07
C ILE A 181 9.23 11.11 1.89
N GLY A 182 10.49 10.86 1.55
CA GLY A 182 11.36 9.94 2.29
C GLY A 182 11.52 10.34 3.76
N VAL A 183 11.80 11.62 4.03
CA VAL A 183 11.95 12.14 5.40
C VAL A 183 10.65 12.08 6.18
N VAL A 184 9.50 12.35 5.54
CA VAL A 184 8.19 12.28 6.21
C VAL A 184 7.72 10.85 6.46
N SER A 185 8.19 9.88 5.66
CA SER A 185 7.75 8.48 5.74
C SER A 185 8.59 7.60 6.67
N ILE A 186 9.74 8.09 7.15
CA ILE A 186 10.64 7.42 8.11
C ILE A 186 10.28 7.86 9.53
#